data_AF-X1HU71-F1
#
_entry.id   AF-X1HU71-F1
#
_cell.length_a   1.000
_cell.length_b   1.000
_cell.length_c   1.000
_cell.angle_alpha   90.00
_cell.angle_beta   90.00
_cell.angle_gamma   90.00
#
_symmetry.space_group_name_H-M   'P 1'
#
loop_
_entity.id
_entity.type
_entity.pdbx_description
1 polymer ?
#
loop_
_entity_poly.entity_id
_entity_poly.type
_entity_poly.pdbx_seq_one_letter_code
_entity_poly.pdbx_strand_id
1 'polypeptide(L)'
;MHDVIISGAGPSGSQCAEVLAKAGYRVALIERDANWRKPCGGLVSSRVLKLYPQIKKLNIPKIRGGVLYSADYHRVEYRRKDILFSTVMDRLELDNIMRDTAIDVGAELFDKNLAFDFISKNQEKIGIKTKSPSGVKEYHGKIIIVADGMSSKLAIKSGLRSKWKTEEISTAKCAIMEGANNLDEEFIYVYFKPYMGYGWIFPLGSNRFNIGCGIAGEDILRYNLNDIYTEFIGDPKIKEYIPGSNYKIIWSGSYPVPMVGVL
;
A
#
# COMPACT_ATOMS: atom_id res chain seq x y z
N MET A 1 -4.23 20.69 -21.68
CA MET A 1 -4.94 21.19 -20.48
C MET A 1 -5.95 20.14 -20.09
N HIS A 2 -5.87 19.65 -18.86
CA HIS A 2 -6.77 18.63 -18.33
C HIS A 2 -7.86 19.30 -17.49
N ASP A 3 -8.98 18.63 -17.27
CA ASP A 3 -9.99 19.12 -16.34
C ASP A 3 -9.57 18.81 -14.90
N VAL A 4 -8.97 17.64 -14.67
CA VAL A 4 -8.45 17.21 -13.36
C VAL A 4 -7.01 16.71 -13.49
N ILE A 5 -6.14 17.11 -12.56
CA ILE A 5 -4.82 16.52 -12.35
C ILE A 5 -4.83 15.75 -11.03
N ILE A 6 -4.37 14.51 -11.05
CA ILE A 6 -4.24 13.65 -9.88
C ILE A 6 -2.75 13.35 -9.67
N SER A 7 -2.18 13.75 -8.54
CA SER A 7 -0.83 13.36 -8.13
C SER A 7 -0.88 12.02 -7.41
N GLY A 8 -0.23 11.00 -7.96
CA GLY A 8 -0.16 9.63 -7.43
C GLY A 8 -1.11 8.67 -8.14
N ALA A 9 -0.59 7.55 -8.63
CA ALA A 9 -1.32 6.47 -9.30
C ALA A 9 -1.35 5.15 -8.49
N GLY A 10 -1.32 5.28 -7.16
CA GLY A 10 -1.66 4.19 -6.24
C GLY A 10 -3.18 3.97 -6.16
N PRO A 11 -3.67 3.12 -5.23
CA PRO A 11 -5.07 2.72 -5.18
C PRO A 11 -6.09 3.88 -5.14
N SER A 12 -5.84 4.89 -4.30
CA SER A 12 -6.74 6.05 -4.19
C SER A 12 -6.74 6.91 -5.44
N GLY A 13 -5.57 7.17 -6.03
CA GLY A 13 -5.42 7.98 -7.23
C GLY A 13 -6.02 7.31 -8.45
N SER A 14 -5.74 6.02 -8.65
CA SER A 14 -6.27 5.22 -9.76
C SER A 14 -7.79 5.07 -9.68
N GLN A 15 -8.35 4.77 -8.50
CA GLN A 15 -9.81 4.70 -8.34
C GLN A 15 -10.49 6.06 -8.61
N CYS A 16 -9.86 7.17 -8.17
CA CYS A 16 -10.36 8.51 -8.43
C CYS A 16 -10.32 8.83 -9.93
N ALA A 17 -9.21 8.51 -10.59
CA ALA A 17 -9.02 8.68 -12.03
C ALA A 17 -10.07 7.89 -12.83
N GLU A 18 -10.30 6.63 -12.46
CA GLU A 18 -11.31 5.77 -13.07
C GLU A 18 -12.71 6.39 -13.00
N VAL A 19 -13.13 6.87 -11.83
CA VAL A 19 -14.46 7.48 -11.63
C VAL A 19 -14.61 8.74 -12.48
N LEU A 20 -13.60 9.62 -12.49
CA LEU A 20 -13.64 10.88 -13.22
C LEU A 20 -13.57 10.69 -14.74
N ALA A 21 -12.73 9.76 -15.21
CA ALA A 21 -12.62 9.44 -16.63
C ALA A 21 -13.92 8.80 -17.16
N LYS A 22 -14.55 7.89 -16.40
CA LYS A 22 -15.89 7.34 -16.73
C LYS A 22 -16.97 8.42 -16.82
N ALA A 23 -16.83 9.50 -16.05
CA ALA A 23 -17.75 10.64 -16.10
C ALA A 23 -17.45 11.61 -17.28
N GLY A 24 -16.46 11.32 -18.12
CA GLY A 24 -16.12 12.09 -19.32
C GLY A 24 -15.15 13.25 -19.10
N TYR A 25 -14.50 13.34 -17.93
CA TYR A 25 -13.48 14.36 -17.68
C TYR A 25 -12.12 13.97 -18.26
N ARG A 26 -11.34 14.95 -18.74
CA ARG A 26 -9.94 14.73 -19.13
C ARG A 26 -9.07 14.70 -17.87
N VAL A 27 -8.58 13.51 -17.52
CA VAL A 27 -7.83 13.28 -16.28
C VAL A 27 -6.35 13.04 -16.60
N ALA A 28 -5.46 13.82 -16.00
CA ALA A 28 -4.03 13.54 -15.96
C ALA A 28 -3.69 12.81 -14.65
N LEU A 29 -3.24 11.56 -14.74
CA LEU A 29 -2.79 10.76 -13.62
C LEU A 29 -1.26 10.76 -13.57
N ILE A 30 -0.68 11.46 -12.60
CA ILE A 30 0.75 11.73 -12.52
C ILE A 30 1.40 10.76 -11.54
N GLU A 31 2.38 9.97 -11.98
CA GLU A 31 3.06 8.98 -11.12
C GLU A 31 4.57 9.13 -11.17
N ARG A 32 5.24 9.01 -10.02
CA ARG A 32 6.70 9.06 -9.95
C ARG A 32 7.35 7.79 -10.48
N ASP A 33 6.74 6.64 -10.21
CA ASP A 33 7.23 5.33 -10.62
C ASP A 33 6.12 4.28 -10.56
N ALA A 34 5.54 3.97 -11.72
CA ALA A 34 4.49 2.97 -11.86
C ALA A 34 4.91 1.55 -11.45
N ASN A 35 6.23 1.27 -11.39
CA ASN A 35 6.80 0.00 -10.96
C ASN A 35 7.15 -0.02 -9.47
N TRP A 36 6.97 1.08 -8.75
CA TRP A 36 7.31 1.15 -7.34
C TRP A 36 6.29 0.36 -6.50
N ARG A 37 6.76 -0.72 -5.90
CA ARG A 37 5.96 -1.52 -4.95
C ARG A 37 6.05 -0.90 -3.55
N LYS A 38 5.02 -0.14 -3.14
CA LYS A 38 4.94 0.36 -1.75
C LYS A 38 4.85 -0.79 -0.74
N PRO A 39 5.74 -0.87 0.27
CA PRO A 39 5.61 -1.84 1.36
C PRO A 39 4.22 -1.86 2.01
N CYS A 40 3.69 -3.08 2.15
CA CYS A 40 2.36 -3.38 2.68
C CYS A 40 2.21 -4.90 2.83
N GLY A 41 1.38 -5.35 3.78
CA GLY A 41 1.00 -6.75 3.91
C GLY A 41 0.14 -7.29 2.75
N GLY A 42 -0.58 -6.42 2.03
CA GLY A 42 -1.34 -6.81 0.84
C GLY A 42 -2.77 -7.29 1.09
N LEU A 43 -3.22 -7.39 2.35
CA LEU A 43 -4.61 -7.74 2.67
C LEU A 43 -5.57 -6.63 2.20
N VAL A 44 -6.54 -7.02 1.37
CA VAL A 44 -7.60 -6.14 0.87
C VAL A 44 -8.97 -6.77 1.11
N SER A 45 -9.94 -5.91 1.43
CA SER A 45 -11.31 -6.35 1.71
C SER A 45 -12.01 -6.85 0.45
N SER A 46 -13.06 -7.66 0.62
CA SER A 46 -13.92 -8.16 -0.46
C SER A 46 -14.55 -7.05 -1.34
N ARG A 47 -14.54 -5.79 -0.89
CA ARG A 47 -14.95 -4.63 -1.71
C ARG A 47 -14.14 -4.51 -2.99
N VAL A 48 -12.85 -4.84 -2.95
CA VAL A 48 -11.99 -4.78 -4.15
C VAL A 48 -12.50 -5.72 -5.24
N LEU A 49 -13.08 -6.87 -4.87
CA LEU A 49 -13.63 -7.85 -5.82
C LEU A 49 -14.95 -7.39 -6.44
N LYS A 50 -15.61 -6.38 -5.84
CA LYS A 50 -16.80 -5.73 -6.41
C LYS A 50 -16.40 -4.63 -7.39
N LEU A 51 -15.38 -3.83 -7.03
CA LEU A 51 -14.86 -2.73 -7.86
C LEU A 51 -14.08 -3.26 -9.06
N TYR A 52 -13.31 -4.33 -8.87
CA TYR A 52 -12.46 -4.95 -9.88
C TYR A 52 -12.74 -6.46 -10.00
N PRO A 53 -13.86 -6.86 -10.63
CA PRO A 53 -14.25 -8.27 -10.75
C PRO A 53 -13.21 -9.16 -11.43
N GLN A 54 -12.34 -8.61 -12.28
CA GLN A 54 -11.25 -9.32 -12.95
C GLN A 54 -10.27 -9.98 -11.97
N ILE A 55 -10.12 -9.44 -10.75
CA ILE A 55 -9.28 -10.03 -9.70
C ILE A 55 -9.73 -11.46 -9.36
N LYS A 56 -11.02 -11.78 -9.49
CA LYS A 56 -11.56 -13.12 -9.22
C LYS A 56 -11.04 -14.20 -10.17
N LYS A 57 -10.46 -13.81 -11.30
CA LYS A 57 -9.86 -14.71 -12.30
C LYS A 57 -8.41 -15.07 -11.98
N LEU A 58 -7.79 -14.37 -11.03
CA LEU A 58 -6.42 -14.61 -10.60
C LEU A 58 -6.37 -15.76 -9.58
N ASN A 59 -5.22 -16.41 -9.49
CA ASN A 59 -4.95 -17.39 -8.44
C ASN A 59 -4.59 -16.67 -7.14
N ILE A 60 -5.61 -16.25 -6.39
CA ILE A 60 -5.47 -15.46 -5.17
C ILE A 60 -6.04 -16.20 -3.94
N PRO A 61 -5.41 -16.04 -2.75
CA PRO A 61 -5.92 -16.61 -1.51
C PRO A 61 -7.31 -16.10 -1.15
N LYS A 62 -8.19 -17.00 -0.70
CA LYS A 62 -9.55 -16.68 -0.28
C LYS A 62 -9.61 -16.55 1.23
N ILE A 63 -9.18 -15.40 1.76
CA ILE A 63 -9.12 -15.14 3.21
C ILE A 63 -10.53 -15.08 3.81
N ARG A 64 -10.80 -15.98 4.73
CA ARG A 64 -12.06 -16.11 5.50
C ARG A 64 -11.90 -15.80 6.98
N GLY A 65 -10.68 -15.72 7.48
CA GLY A 65 -10.43 -15.51 8.90
C GLY A 65 -9.07 -14.90 9.19
N GLY A 66 -8.78 -14.82 10.49
CA GLY A 66 -7.45 -14.51 10.97
C GLY A 66 -7.12 -15.27 12.24
N VAL A 67 -5.84 -15.54 12.40
CA VAL A 67 -5.25 -16.05 13.63
C VAL A 67 -4.43 -14.91 14.25
N LEU A 68 -4.77 -14.58 15.49
CA LEU A 68 -4.17 -13.51 16.27
C LEU A 68 -3.41 -14.16 17.42
N TYR A 69 -2.14 -13.77 17.58
CA TYR A 69 -1.30 -14.17 18.70
C TYR A 69 -1.03 -12.97 19.59
N SER A 70 -1.26 -13.11 20.89
CA SER A 70 -0.75 -12.17 21.89
C SER A 70 0.79 -12.22 21.97
N ALA A 71 1.39 -11.29 22.72
CA ALA A 71 2.84 -11.24 22.92
C ALA A 71 3.43 -12.50 23.57
N ASP A 72 2.64 -13.24 24.33
CA ASP A 72 2.97 -14.52 24.96
C ASP A 72 2.39 -15.74 24.18
N TYR A 73 1.97 -15.51 22.93
CA TYR A 73 1.48 -16.52 21.98
C TYR A 73 0.17 -17.24 22.35
N HIS A 74 -0.67 -16.65 23.20
CA HIS A 74 -2.07 -17.07 23.27
C HIS A 74 -2.73 -16.83 21.92
N ARG A 75 -3.42 -17.87 21.44
CA ARG A 75 -3.98 -17.94 20.11
C ARG A 75 -5.48 -17.67 20.13
N VAL A 76 -5.91 -16.68 19.35
CA VAL A 76 -7.32 -16.46 19.01
C VAL A 76 -7.49 -16.66 17.52
N GLU A 77 -8.40 -17.54 17.14
CA GLU A 77 -8.79 -17.74 15.75
C GLU A 77 -10.23 -17.25 15.56
N TYR A 78 -10.47 -16.53 14.48
CA TYR A 78 -11.82 -16.21 14.05
C TYR A 78 -12.00 -16.55 12.57
N ARG A 79 -13.19 -17.04 12.24
CA ARG A 79 -13.62 -17.32 10.85
C ARG A 79 -14.95 -16.63 10.60
N ARG A 80 -15.04 -15.92 9.48
CA ARG A 80 -16.27 -15.23 9.05
C ARG A 80 -17.13 -16.20 8.25
N LYS A 81 -18.39 -16.36 8.63
CA LYS A 81 -19.31 -17.35 8.05
C LYS A 81 -20.14 -16.82 6.86
N ASP A 82 -20.36 -15.50 6.77
CA ASP A 82 -21.43 -14.94 5.92
C ASP A 82 -21.01 -13.82 4.92
N ILE A 83 -19.76 -13.76 4.47
CA ILE A 83 -19.29 -12.72 3.52
C ILE A 83 -18.47 -13.31 2.36
N LEU A 84 -18.39 -12.55 1.23
CA LEU A 84 -17.31 -12.74 0.26
C LEU A 84 -15.94 -12.70 0.97
N PHE A 85 -14.99 -13.51 0.51
CA PHE A 85 -13.64 -13.57 1.05
C PHE A 85 -12.88 -12.24 0.83
N SER A 86 -12.03 -11.87 1.78
CA SER A 86 -10.94 -10.93 1.53
C SER A 86 -9.82 -11.64 0.77
N THR A 87 -8.87 -10.91 0.21
CA THR A 87 -7.70 -11.52 -0.42
C THR A 87 -6.43 -10.80 0.00
N VAL A 88 -5.30 -11.48 -0.12
CA VAL A 88 -3.98 -10.86 -0.05
C VAL A 88 -3.46 -10.76 -1.49
N MET A 89 -2.90 -9.61 -1.87
CA MET A 89 -2.34 -9.40 -3.19
C MET A 89 -0.96 -8.75 -3.09
N ASP A 90 -0.11 -9.03 -4.07
CA ASP A 90 1.06 -8.18 -4.31
C ASP A 90 0.56 -6.77 -4.58
N ARG A 91 1.12 -5.78 -3.88
CA ARG A 91 0.77 -4.38 -4.04
C ARG A 91 1.00 -3.86 -5.44
N LEU A 92 2.06 -4.29 -6.11
CA LEU A 92 2.32 -3.85 -7.47
C LEU A 92 1.25 -4.41 -8.43
N GLU A 93 0.84 -5.66 -8.24
CA GLU A 93 -0.22 -6.28 -9.04
C GLU A 93 -1.57 -5.58 -8.83
N LEU A 94 -1.94 -5.29 -7.57
CA LEU A 94 -3.15 -4.52 -7.28
C LEU A 94 -3.10 -3.11 -7.89
N ASP A 95 -2.01 -2.39 -7.67
CA ASP A 95 -1.84 -1.02 -8.16
C ASP A 95 -1.91 -0.99 -9.70
N ASN A 96 -1.33 -1.98 -10.40
CA ASN A 96 -1.44 -2.15 -11.85
C ASN A 96 -2.89 -2.36 -12.28
N ILE A 97 -3.62 -3.34 -11.70
CA ILE A 97 -5.01 -3.62 -12.07
C ILE A 97 -5.89 -2.37 -11.95
N MET A 98 -5.76 -1.64 -10.85
CA MET A 98 -6.54 -0.42 -10.61
C MET A 98 -6.17 0.69 -11.58
N ARG A 99 -4.87 0.89 -11.83
CA ARG A 99 -4.37 1.92 -12.74
C ARG A 99 -4.72 1.65 -14.19
N ASP A 100 -4.54 0.41 -14.65
CA ASP A 100 -4.87 -0.02 -16.00
C ASP A 100 -6.38 0.12 -16.24
N THR A 101 -7.21 -0.23 -15.25
CA THR A 101 -8.67 0.02 -15.32
C THR A 101 -9.00 1.51 -15.50
N ALA A 102 -8.26 2.42 -14.85
CA ALA A 102 -8.45 3.85 -15.02
C ALA A 102 -8.02 4.33 -16.42
N ILE A 103 -6.92 3.79 -16.96
CA ILE A 103 -6.41 4.10 -18.30
C ILE A 103 -7.39 3.62 -19.37
N ASP A 104 -7.90 2.40 -19.23
CA ASP A 104 -8.85 1.77 -20.17
C ASP A 104 -10.14 2.60 -20.36
N VAL A 105 -10.51 3.38 -19.34
CA VAL A 105 -11.69 4.26 -19.37
C VAL A 105 -11.37 5.73 -19.66
N GLY A 106 -10.12 6.05 -20.02
CA GLY A 106 -9.73 7.34 -20.58
C GLY A 106 -8.83 8.23 -19.70
N ALA A 107 -8.35 7.76 -18.55
CA ALA A 107 -7.34 8.51 -17.80
C ALA A 107 -5.96 8.44 -18.50
N GLU A 108 -5.25 9.57 -18.56
CA GLU A 108 -3.92 9.63 -19.18
C GLU A 108 -2.83 9.49 -18.10
N LEU A 109 -2.06 8.40 -18.15
CA LEU A 109 -0.95 8.17 -17.22
C LEU A 109 0.32 8.89 -17.67
N PHE A 110 0.88 9.70 -16.77
CA PHE A 110 2.19 10.31 -16.91
C PHE A 110 3.16 9.73 -15.88
N ASP A 111 3.77 8.59 -16.21
CA ASP A 111 4.78 7.93 -15.36
C ASP A 111 6.12 8.70 -15.37
N LYS A 112 6.99 8.41 -14.40
CA LYS A 112 8.30 9.04 -14.20
C LYS A 112 8.23 10.55 -13.97
N ASN A 113 7.16 11.00 -13.33
CA ASN A 113 6.88 12.38 -12.96
C ASN A 113 6.63 12.51 -11.46
N LEU A 114 7.63 12.95 -10.70
CA LEU A 114 7.46 13.27 -9.28
C LEU A 114 6.89 14.66 -9.11
N ALA A 115 5.61 14.77 -8.76
CA ALA A 115 5.00 16.04 -8.39
C ALA A 115 5.65 16.63 -7.13
N PHE A 116 6.01 17.92 -7.16
CA PHE A 116 6.72 18.55 -6.04
C PHE A 116 6.29 19.97 -5.71
N ASP A 117 5.59 20.68 -6.61
CA ASP A 117 5.09 22.03 -6.35
C ASP A 117 3.79 22.34 -7.10
N PHE A 118 3.14 23.44 -6.72
CA PHE A 118 2.02 24.00 -7.46
C PHE A 118 2.49 25.06 -8.46
N ILE A 119 1.71 25.24 -9.52
CA ILE A 119 1.76 26.41 -10.39
C ILE A 119 0.67 27.36 -9.90
N SER A 120 1.04 28.60 -9.57
CA SER A 120 0.10 29.58 -9.05
C SER A 120 0.04 30.83 -9.94
N LYS A 121 -1.17 31.34 -10.15
CA LYS A 121 -1.42 32.63 -10.81
C LYS A 121 -2.48 33.38 -10.01
N ASN A 122 -2.21 34.63 -9.63
CA ASN A 122 -3.13 35.45 -8.83
C ASN A 122 -3.65 34.72 -7.56
N GLN A 123 -2.75 34.03 -6.84
CA GLN A 123 -3.05 33.20 -5.65
C GLN A 123 -3.85 31.91 -5.90
N GLU A 124 -4.33 31.67 -7.13
CA GLU A 124 -5.00 30.42 -7.51
C GLU A 124 -3.99 29.36 -7.96
N LYS A 125 -4.20 28.11 -7.54
CA LYS A 125 -3.42 26.95 -7.99
C LYS A 125 -4.00 26.45 -9.31
N ILE A 126 -3.25 26.59 -10.40
CA ILE A 126 -3.69 26.30 -11.77
C ILE A 126 -3.02 25.06 -12.39
N GLY A 127 -2.22 24.34 -11.58
CA GLY A 127 -1.49 23.18 -12.03
C GLY A 127 -0.44 22.71 -11.03
N ILE A 128 0.38 21.75 -11.45
CA ILE A 128 1.50 21.22 -10.67
C ILE A 128 2.79 21.19 -11.49
N LYS A 129 3.91 21.29 -10.77
CA LYS A 129 5.25 21.05 -11.30
C LYS A 129 5.69 19.65 -10.94
N THR A 130 6.24 18.93 -11.90
CA THR A 130 6.81 17.59 -11.72
C THR A 130 8.28 17.58 -12.07
N LYS A 131 9.04 16.69 -11.44
CA LYS A 131 10.42 16.37 -11.82
C LYS A 131 10.41 15.04 -12.56
N SER A 132 10.99 15.03 -13.75
CA SER A 132 11.17 13.85 -14.60
C SER A 132 12.64 13.70 -14.99
N PRO A 133 13.06 12.56 -15.58
CA PRO A 133 14.42 12.40 -16.10
C PRO A 133 14.80 13.46 -17.14
N SER A 134 13.83 14.00 -17.89
CA SER A 134 14.04 15.07 -18.88
C SER A 134 13.96 16.48 -18.29
N GLY A 135 13.93 16.63 -16.96
CA GLY A 135 13.83 17.91 -16.27
C GLY A 135 12.44 18.19 -15.68
N VAL A 136 12.18 19.47 -15.40
CA VAL A 136 10.92 19.93 -14.80
C VAL A 136 9.84 20.03 -15.89
N LYS A 137 8.66 19.49 -15.60
CA LYS A 137 7.47 19.62 -16.45
C LYS A 137 6.34 20.29 -15.69
N GLU A 138 5.44 20.91 -16.43
CA GLU A 138 4.28 21.61 -15.91
C GLU A 138 3.00 20.98 -16.46
N TYR A 139 2.05 20.68 -15.57
CA TYR A 139 0.74 20.15 -15.91
C TYR A 139 -0.32 21.13 -15.41
N HIS A 140 -1.22 21.54 -16.29
CA HIS A 140 -2.28 22.50 -15.98
C HIS A 140 -3.66 21.84 -15.95
N GLY A 141 -4.44 22.19 -14.92
CA GLY A 141 -5.77 21.64 -14.69
C GLY A 141 -6.60 22.50 -13.76
N LYS A 142 -7.93 22.35 -13.86
CA LYS A 142 -8.89 23.15 -13.07
C LYS A 142 -9.01 22.65 -11.64
N ILE A 143 -8.92 21.34 -11.47
CA ILE A 143 -8.96 20.67 -10.17
C ILE A 143 -7.67 19.88 -9.99
N ILE A 144 -7.07 19.98 -8.80
CA ILE A 144 -5.86 19.23 -8.43
C ILE A 144 -6.20 18.33 -7.25
N ILE A 145 -6.01 17.03 -7.41
CA ILE A 145 -6.22 16.02 -6.39
C ILE A 145 -4.86 15.49 -5.95
N VAL A 146 -4.59 15.55 -4.65
CA VAL A 146 -3.32 15.07 -4.07
C VAL A 146 -3.54 13.69 -3.48
N ALA A 147 -3.08 12.66 -4.19
CA ALA A 147 -3.22 11.24 -3.84
C ALA A 147 -1.86 10.49 -3.82
N ASP A 148 -0.76 11.22 -3.58
CA ASP A 148 0.63 10.75 -3.63
C ASP A 148 1.18 10.24 -2.28
N GLY A 149 0.28 10.05 -1.31
CA GLY A 149 0.50 9.25 -0.11
C GLY A 149 1.39 9.88 0.97
N MET A 150 2.01 9.01 1.78
CA MET A 150 2.71 9.38 3.02
C MET A 150 3.77 10.48 2.85
N SER A 151 4.54 10.41 1.76
CA SER A 151 5.63 11.35 1.48
C SER A 151 5.20 12.58 0.67
N SER A 152 3.90 12.88 0.64
CA SER A 152 3.35 13.98 -0.16
C SER A 152 3.95 15.34 0.20
N LYS A 153 4.66 15.95 -0.77
CA LYS A 153 5.10 17.34 -0.71
C LYS A 153 3.96 18.30 -1.01
N LEU A 154 3.07 17.91 -1.94
CA LEU A 154 1.93 18.72 -2.33
C LEU A 154 0.94 18.88 -1.17
N ALA A 155 0.70 17.86 -0.35
CA ALA A 155 -0.17 17.99 0.83
C ALA A 155 0.32 19.10 1.77
N ILE A 156 1.62 19.15 2.06
CA ILE A 156 2.23 20.19 2.91
C ILE A 156 2.12 21.56 2.25
N LYS A 157 2.55 21.67 0.99
CA LYS A 157 2.49 22.93 0.22
C LYS A 157 1.06 23.41 -0.03
N SER A 158 0.08 22.52 0.02
CA SER A 158 -1.31 22.88 -0.18
C SER A 158 -1.91 23.63 1.01
N GLY A 159 -1.32 23.46 2.20
CA GLY A 159 -1.87 23.92 3.48
C GLY A 159 -2.85 22.94 4.12
N LEU A 160 -3.23 21.85 3.43
CA LEU A 160 -4.22 20.88 3.92
C LEU A 160 -3.67 19.96 5.02
N ARG A 161 -2.35 19.81 5.13
CA ARG A 161 -1.72 18.91 6.12
C ARG A 161 -0.36 19.44 6.55
N SER A 162 -0.07 19.48 7.85
CA SER A 162 1.28 19.73 8.36
C SER A 162 2.23 18.56 8.10
N LYS A 163 3.52 18.73 8.41
CA LYS A 163 4.42 17.57 8.50
C LYS A 163 3.90 16.59 9.54
N TRP A 164 4.12 15.30 9.28
CA TRP A 164 3.81 14.24 10.23
C TRP A 164 4.68 14.36 11.47
N LYS A 165 4.07 14.21 12.64
CA LYS A 165 4.78 14.02 13.91
C LYS A 165 5.06 12.53 14.13
N THR A 166 5.98 12.22 15.02
CA THR A 166 6.40 10.83 15.27
C THR A 166 5.25 9.96 15.79
N GLU A 167 4.41 10.51 16.65
CA GLU A 167 3.22 9.87 17.21
C GLU A 167 2.12 9.59 16.17
N GLU A 168 2.19 10.20 14.99
CA GLU A 168 1.20 10.09 13.91
C GLU A 168 1.59 9.03 12.86
N ILE A 169 2.77 8.41 13.00
CA ILE A 169 3.33 7.51 12.00
C ILE A 169 3.67 6.14 12.59
N SER A 170 3.62 5.14 11.72
CA SER A 170 4.24 3.84 11.90
C SER A 170 5.33 3.65 10.85
N THR A 171 6.24 2.72 11.09
CA THR A 171 7.18 2.22 10.08
C THR A 171 6.97 0.73 9.95
N ALA A 172 6.94 0.24 8.71
CA ALA A 172 6.71 -1.17 8.42
C ALA A 172 7.81 -1.70 7.50
N LYS A 173 8.27 -2.92 7.76
CA LYS A 173 9.19 -3.67 6.91
C LYS A 173 8.55 -5.00 6.55
N CYS A 174 8.65 -5.38 5.28
CA CYS A 174 8.12 -6.65 4.81
C CYS A 174 8.87 -7.19 3.61
N ALA A 175 8.68 -8.48 3.37
CA ALA A 175 9.14 -9.17 2.19
C ALA A 175 8.03 -10.07 1.63
N ILE A 176 8.05 -10.24 0.32
CA ILE A 176 7.36 -11.32 -0.38
C ILE A 176 8.39 -12.43 -0.56
N MET A 177 8.11 -13.59 0.02
CA MET A 177 8.96 -14.77 -0.03
C MET A 177 8.23 -15.93 -0.70
N GLU A 178 8.99 -16.84 -1.29
CA GLU A 178 8.51 -18.05 -1.96
C GLU A 178 9.25 -19.27 -1.39
N GLY A 179 8.49 -20.29 -0.98
CA GLY A 179 9.02 -21.55 -0.47
C GLY A 179 7.99 -22.35 0.34
N ALA A 180 8.37 -23.58 0.70
CA ALA A 180 7.52 -24.47 1.48
C ALA A 180 7.11 -23.83 2.82
N ASN A 181 5.81 -23.85 3.11
CA ASN A 181 5.23 -23.26 4.31
C ASN A 181 4.00 -24.08 4.73
N ASN A 182 3.59 -23.90 5.99
CA ASN A 182 2.45 -24.57 6.62
C ASN A 182 1.26 -23.61 6.83
N LEU A 183 1.15 -22.56 6.01
CA LEU A 183 0.06 -21.58 6.13
C LEU A 183 -1.24 -22.18 5.60
N ASP A 184 -2.32 -21.98 6.33
CA ASP A 184 -3.67 -22.13 5.78
C ASP A 184 -4.00 -20.85 4.98
N GLU A 185 -4.15 -21.00 3.67
CA GLU A 185 -4.41 -19.89 2.75
C GLU A 185 -5.78 -19.22 2.96
N GLU A 186 -6.66 -19.75 3.82
CA GLU A 186 -7.89 -19.08 4.23
C GLU A 186 -7.71 -18.11 5.43
N PHE A 187 -6.52 -18.05 6.04
CA PHE A 187 -6.24 -17.20 7.20
C PHE A 187 -5.07 -16.24 6.99
N ILE A 188 -5.17 -15.08 7.63
CA ILE A 188 -4.02 -14.22 7.90
C ILE A 188 -3.50 -14.46 9.31
N TYR A 189 -2.19 -14.33 9.52
CA TYR A 189 -1.55 -14.53 10.83
C TYR A 189 -0.98 -13.20 11.31
N VAL A 190 -1.36 -12.76 12.51
CA VAL A 190 -0.92 -11.50 13.13
C VAL A 190 -0.39 -11.80 14.52
N TYR A 191 0.76 -11.22 14.85
CA TYR A 191 1.50 -11.45 16.08
C TYR A 191 1.72 -10.12 16.80
N PHE A 192 0.97 -9.88 17.86
CA PHE A 192 1.21 -8.74 18.73
C PHE A 192 2.51 -8.96 19.52
N LYS A 193 3.19 -7.87 19.84
CA LYS A 193 4.45 -7.89 20.60
C LYS A 193 4.38 -6.82 21.71
N PRO A 194 5.31 -6.80 22.66
CA PRO A 194 5.32 -5.82 23.77
C PRO A 194 5.54 -4.35 23.35
N TYR A 195 5.74 -4.08 22.06
CA TYR A 195 5.80 -2.75 21.46
C TYR A 195 4.49 -2.42 20.73
N MET A 196 4.21 -1.14 20.52
CA MET A 196 3.10 -0.65 19.73
C MET A 196 3.29 -1.05 18.26
N GLY A 197 2.66 -2.13 17.85
CA GLY A 197 2.86 -2.71 16.53
C GLY A 197 2.46 -4.18 16.45
N TYR A 198 2.81 -4.82 15.35
CA TYR A 198 2.61 -6.26 15.17
C TYR A 198 3.49 -6.81 14.04
N GLY A 199 3.80 -8.09 14.14
CA GLY A 199 4.29 -8.93 13.05
C GLY A 199 3.14 -9.57 12.28
N TRP A 200 3.38 -10.00 11.05
CA TRP A 200 2.40 -10.71 10.26
C TRP A 200 3.02 -11.74 9.30
N ILE A 201 2.22 -12.75 8.95
CA ILE A 201 2.46 -13.64 7.81
C ILE A 201 1.13 -13.78 7.06
N PHE A 202 1.08 -13.27 5.83
CA PHE A 202 -0.12 -13.28 5.01
C PHE A 202 0.13 -14.14 3.76
N PRO A 203 -0.64 -15.22 3.53
CA PRO A 203 -0.46 -16.07 2.36
C PRO A 203 -0.75 -15.29 1.07
N LEU A 204 0.00 -15.54 0.00
CA LEU A 204 -0.15 -14.93 -1.34
C LEU A 204 -0.46 -15.97 -2.43
N GLY A 205 -0.64 -17.24 -2.06
CA GLY A 205 -0.88 -18.33 -3.00
C GLY A 205 0.41 -18.84 -3.65
N SER A 206 0.36 -20.06 -4.19
CA SER A 206 1.48 -20.68 -4.92
C SER A 206 2.78 -20.72 -4.09
N ASN A 207 2.69 -21.11 -2.82
CA ASN A 207 3.82 -21.13 -1.87
C ASN A 207 4.48 -19.76 -1.63
N ARG A 208 3.80 -18.66 -1.97
CA ARG A 208 4.25 -17.31 -1.65
C ARG A 208 3.52 -16.79 -0.43
N PHE A 209 4.21 -15.95 0.34
CA PHE A 209 3.63 -15.24 1.48
C PHE A 209 4.32 -13.89 1.67
N ASN A 210 3.58 -12.96 2.24
CA ASN A 210 4.07 -11.67 2.68
C ASN A 210 4.33 -11.75 4.19
N ILE A 211 5.58 -11.56 4.60
CA ILE A 211 5.99 -11.57 6.00
C ILE A 211 6.57 -10.21 6.37
N GLY A 212 6.19 -9.69 7.53
CA GLY A 212 6.64 -8.36 7.94
C GLY A 212 6.33 -8.02 9.38
N CYS A 213 6.79 -6.83 9.78
CA CYS A 213 6.47 -6.23 11.06
C CYS A 213 6.32 -4.72 10.90
N GLY A 214 5.59 -4.11 11.83
CA GLY A 214 5.48 -2.66 11.93
C GLY A 214 5.53 -2.22 13.38
N ILE A 215 6.12 -1.04 13.58
CA ILE A 215 6.19 -0.33 14.86
C ILE A 215 5.62 1.07 14.71
N ALA A 216 5.03 1.60 15.77
CA ALA A 216 4.19 2.79 15.75
C ALA A 216 4.55 3.79 16.84
N GLY A 217 4.31 5.06 16.56
CA GLY A 217 4.42 6.14 17.54
C GLY A 217 5.83 6.28 18.13
N GLU A 218 5.91 6.53 19.43
CA GLU A 218 7.20 6.72 20.12
C GLU A 218 8.13 5.50 20.05
N ASP A 219 7.59 4.29 19.86
CA ASP A 219 8.38 3.07 19.78
C ASP A 219 9.29 3.07 18.53
N ILE A 220 9.00 3.87 17.51
CA ILE A 220 9.90 4.11 16.38
C ILE A 220 11.25 4.69 16.84
N LEU A 221 11.26 5.47 17.91
CA LEU A 221 12.48 6.06 18.47
C LEU A 221 13.22 5.10 19.41
N ARG A 222 12.53 4.07 19.90
CA ARG A 222 13.04 3.13 20.92
C ARG A 222 13.60 1.85 20.31
N TYR A 223 13.04 1.42 19.18
CA TYR A 223 13.40 0.15 18.55
C TYR A 223 13.89 0.30 17.12
N ASN A 224 14.81 -0.58 16.73
CA ASN A 224 15.25 -0.70 15.35
C ASN A 224 14.36 -1.68 14.58
N LEU A 225 13.68 -1.18 13.54
CA LEU A 225 12.77 -1.97 12.72
C LEU A 225 13.45 -3.17 12.02
N ASN A 226 14.73 -3.07 11.67
CA ASN A 226 15.46 -4.18 11.04
C ASN A 226 15.75 -5.30 12.05
N ASP A 227 16.07 -4.93 13.28
CA ASP A 227 16.35 -5.90 14.35
C ASP A 227 15.06 -6.63 14.73
N ILE A 228 13.95 -5.89 14.91
CA ILE A 228 12.62 -6.47 15.13
C ILE A 228 12.24 -7.42 13.99
N TYR A 229 12.45 -7.01 12.74
CA TYR A 229 12.15 -7.86 11.59
C TYR A 229 13.00 -9.15 11.61
N THR A 230 14.27 -9.05 11.96
CA THR A 230 15.21 -10.18 12.03
C THR A 230 14.85 -11.14 13.17
N GLU A 231 14.52 -10.62 14.34
CA GLU A 231 14.00 -11.43 15.46
C GLU A 231 12.68 -12.10 15.07
N PHE A 232 11.76 -11.37 14.44
CA PHE A 232 10.45 -11.90 14.06
C PHE A 232 10.56 -13.08 13.09
N ILE A 233 11.41 -13.00 12.05
CA ILE A 233 11.59 -14.13 11.12
C ILE A 233 12.38 -15.31 11.73
N GLY A 234 13.17 -15.04 12.78
CA GLY A 234 13.96 -16.04 13.50
C GLY A 234 13.20 -16.72 14.65
N ASP A 235 12.07 -16.16 15.06
CA ASP A 235 11.23 -16.62 16.15
C ASP A 235 10.76 -18.08 15.93
N PRO A 236 11.00 -19.01 16.88
CA PRO A 236 10.58 -20.40 16.74
C PRO A 236 9.09 -20.57 16.44
N LYS A 237 8.22 -19.69 16.96
CA LYS A 237 6.77 -19.72 16.68
C LYS A 237 6.42 -19.32 15.26
N ILE A 238 7.24 -18.49 14.64
CA ILE A 238 7.11 -18.14 13.23
C ILE A 238 7.63 -19.27 12.35
N LYS A 239 8.69 -19.97 12.79
CA LYS A 239 9.23 -21.16 12.10
C LYS A 239 8.26 -22.35 12.07
N GLU A 240 7.29 -22.45 12.97
CA GLU A 240 6.21 -23.43 12.87
C GLU A 240 5.41 -23.28 11.54
N TYR A 241 5.23 -22.05 11.07
CA TYR A 241 4.54 -21.73 9.81
C TYR A 241 5.46 -21.66 8.61
N ILE A 242 6.70 -21.22 8.81
CA ILE A 242 7.71 -21.10 7.75
C ILE A 242 8.98 -21.90 8.11
N PRO A 243 8.92 -23.25 8.12
CA PRO A 243 9.99 -24.12 8.62
C PRO A 243 11.25 -24.15 7.74
N GLY A 244 11.15 -23.76 6.47
CA GLY A 244 12.28 -23.70 5.55
C GLY A 244 13.41 -22.76 6.00
N SER A 245 14.62 -23.08 5.54
CA SER A 245 15.83 -22.27 5.74
C SER A 245 16.20 -21.41 4.52
N ASN A 246 15.77 -21.82 3.31
CA ASN A 246 16.12 -21.17 2.04
C ASN A 246 14.86 -20.70 1.30
N TYR A 247 14.34 -19.54 1.70
CA TYR A 247 13.26 -18.88 0.95
C TYR A 247 13.83 -18.01 -0.16
N LYS A 248 13.20 -18.04 -1.34
CA LYS A 248 13.48 -17.08 -2.39
C LYS A 248 12.79 -15.77 -2.03
N ILE A 249 13.58 -14.70 -1.84
CA ILE A 249 13.05 -13.36 -1.60
C ILE A 249 12.68 -12.75 -2.96
N ILE A 250 11.38 -12.61 -3.23
CA ILE A 250 10.88 -11.99 -4.46
C ILE A 250 11.05 -10.47 -4.38
N TRP A 251 10.77 -9.90 -3.21
CA TRP A 251 10.84 -8.47 -2.98
C TRP A 251 10.92 -8.19 -1.48
N SER A 252 11.57 -7.10 -1.07
CA SER A 252 11.54 -6.61 0.30
C SER A 252 11.66 -5.10 0.36
N GLY A 253 11.09 -4.47 1.38
CA GLY A 253 11.26 -3.05 1.60
C GLY A 253 10.67 -2.58 2.93
N SER A 254 11.00 -1.35 3.29
CA SER A 254 10.44 -0.65 4.44
C SER A 254 9.87 0.71 4.04
N TYR A 255 8.81 1.14 4.72
CA TYR A 255 8.17 2.42 4.44
C TYR A 255 7.42 2.95 5.66
N PRO A 256 7.38 4.28 5.86
CA PRO A 256 6.50 4.89 6.83
C PRO A 256 5.03 4.78 6.39
N VAL A 257 4.12 4.67 7.35
CA VAL A 257 2.68 4.57 7.14
C VAL A 257 2.01 5.55 8.11
N PRO A 258 1.10 6.42 7.64
CA PRO A 258 0.37 7.30 8.55
C PRO A 258 -0.60 6.46 9.39
N MET A 259 -0.65 6.72 10.69
CA MET A 259 -1.60 6.08 11.61
C MET A 259 -2.87 6.87 11.79
N VAL A 260 -2.84 8.15 11.44
CA VAL A 260 -3.96 9.08 11.50
C VAL A 260 -4.36 9.52 10.09
N GLY A 261 -5.61 9.98 9.96
CA GLY A 261 -6.14 10.53 8.72
C GLY A 261 -5.54 11.89 8.37
N VAL A 262 -6.02 12.46 7.27
CA VAL A 262 -5.62 13.80 6.79
C VAL A 262 -6.49 14.91 7.42
N LEU A 263 -7.33 14.58 8.41
CA LEU A 263 -8.25 15.49 9.10
C LEU A 263 -7.92 15.57 10.59
#